data_AF-A0A1A9QEZ5-F1
#
_entry.id   AF-A0A1A9QEZ5-F1
#
_cell.length_a   1.000
_cell.length_b   1.000
_cell.length_c   1.000
_cell.angle_alpha   90.00
_cell.angle_beta   90.00
_cell.angle_gamma   90.00
#
_symmetry.space_group_name_H-M   'P 1'
#
loop_
_entity.id
_entity.type
_entity.pdbx_description
1 polymer ?
#
loop_
_entity_poly.entity_id
_entity_poly.type
_entity_poly.pdbx_seq_one_letter_code
_entity_poly.pdbx_strand_id
1 'polypeptide(L)'
;MTTSLKIGLGATIGTGVVGGTAGISYVLSQPKNLKEDLERGEHKPLNIKGDDASWKALVDKYIADPQTGGVGKIKNLNIVAPTPPETQPHPGIKQLRDQCEKLFKKTNKDKDYQQAKIDATNWCTNKNISVTA
;
A
#
# COMPACT_ATOMS: atom_id res chain seq x y z
N MET A 1 60.82 -44.54 -16.44
CA MET A 1 59.48 -44.61 -15.82
C MET A 1 58.89 -43.19 -15.92
N THR A 2 58.27 -42.77 -17.03
CA THR A 2 56.81 -42.85 -17.34
C THR A 2 55.96 -42.60 -16.08
N THR A 3 55.24 -41.49 -15.93
CA THR A 3 54.02 -41.09 -16.68
C THR A 3 53.75 -39.58 -16.47
N SER A 4 53.64 -38.75 -17.52
CA SER A 4 52.41 -38.41 -18.27
C SER A 4 51.36 -37.60 -17.48
N LEU A 5 51.51 -36.27 -17.39
CA LEU A 5 50.40 -35.35 -17.05
C LEU A 5 49.73 -34.89 -18.35
N LYS A 6 48.46 -35.26 -18.53
CA LYS A 6 47.68 -35.00 -19.74
C LYS A 6 47.38 -33.50 -19.88
N ILE A 7 47.83 -32.91 -20.98
CA ILE A 7 47.43 -31.59 -21.45
C ILE A 7 45.97 -31.70 -21.91
N GLY A 8 45.05 -31.13 -21.13
CA GLY A 8 43.67 -30.91 -21.57
C GLY A 8 43.57 -29.56 -22.27
N LEU A 9 43.57 -29.55 -23.61
CA LEU A 9 43.09 -28.43 -24.40
C LEU A 9 41.59 -28.27 -24.15
N GLY A 10 41.19 -27.11 -23.63
CA GLY A 10 39.81 -26.67 -23.55
C GLY A 10 39.73 -25.19 -23.82
N ALA A 11 39.98 -24.78 -25.06
CA ALA A 11 39.69 -23.43 -25.52
C ALA A 11 38.16 -23.27 -25.61
N THR A 12 37.57 -22.49 -24.72
CA THR A 12 36.35 -21.75 -25.05
C THR A 12 36.54 -20.31 -24.60
N ILE A 13 36.82 -19.50 -25.59
CA ILE A 13 36.75 -18.05 -25.59
C ILE A 13 35.29 -17.71 -25.28
N GLY A 14 34.98 -17.50 -24.01
CA GLY A 14 33.69 -17.03 -23.56
C GLY A 14 33.83 -15.58 -23.16
N THR A 15 33.78 -14.65 -24.12
CA THR A 15 33.36 -13.27 -23.87
C THR A 15 31.89 -13.30 -23.43
N GLY A 16 31.65 -13.79 -22.22
CA GLY A 16 30.38 -13.63 -21.55
C GLY A 16 30.31 -12.18 -21.14
N VAL A 17 29.53 -11.40 -21.87
CA VAL A 17 29.02 -10.11 -21.42
C VAL A 17 28.61 -10.24 -19.95
N VAL A 18 29.42 -9.73 -19.02
CA VAL A 18 28.94 -9.31 -17.70
C VAL A 18 28.17 -8.01 -17.92
N GLY A 19 27.13 -8.12 -18.74
CA GLY A 19 26.25 -7.05 -19.16
C GLY A 19 25.03 -7.06 -18.25
N GLY A 20 25.10 -6.25 -17.21
CA GLY A 20 23.93 -5.61 -16.62
C GLY A 20 22.94 -6.49 -15.87
N THR A 21 23.27 -6.91 -14.64
CA THR A 21 22.25 -7.22 -13.62
C THR A 21 22.00 -6.06 -12.65
N ALA A 22 22.68 -4.92 -12.81
CA ALA A 22 22.48 -3.74 -11.96
C ALA A 22 21.09 -3.09 -12.11
N GLY A 23 20.36 -3.36 -13.21
CA GLY A 23 19.02 -2.81 -13.45
C GLY A 23 17.86 -3.62 -12.85
N ILE A 24 18.06 -4.91 -12.57
CA ILE A 24 16.97 -5.81 -12.13
C ILE A 24 16.60 -5.49 -10.67
N SER A 25 17.58 -5.13 -9.84
CA SER A 25 17.35 -4.77 -8.44
C SER A 25 16.47 -3.53 -8.30
N TYR A 26 16.62 -2.52 -9.17
CA TYR A 26 15.87 -1.27 -9.06
C TYR A 26 14.39 -1.43 -9.46
N VAL A 27 14.11 -2.24 -10.50
CA VAL A 27 12.73 -2.54 -10.93
C VAL A 27 12.04 -3.49 -9.95
N LEU A 28 12.77 -4.44 -9.36
CA LEU A 28 12.24 -5.32 -8.31
C LEU A 28 12.02 -4.60 -6.97
N SER A 29 12.70 -3.47 -6.75
CA SER A 29 12.56 -2.63 -5.56
C SER A 29 11.52 -1.52 -5.73
N GLN A 30 10.62 -1.57 -6.70
CA GLN A 30 9.47 -0.66 -6.75
C GLN A 30 8.24 -1.34 -6.13
N PRO A 31 7.47 -0.63 -5.29
CA PRO A 31 6.24 -1.19 -4.74
C PRO A 31 5.28 -1.50 -5.89
N LYS A 32 4.75 -2.73 -5.90
CA LYS A 32 3.82 -3.19 -6.96
C LYS A 32 2.46 -2.53 -6.84
N ASN A 33 2.11 -2.08 -5.65
CA ASN A 33 0.83 -1.48 -5.33
C ASN A 33 0.97 -0.46 -4.19
N LEU A 34 -0.07 0.32 -3.97
CA LEU A 34 -0.10 1.39 -2.98
C LEU A 34 0.08 0.85 -1.55
N LYS A 35 -0.39 -0.38 -1.26
CA LYS A 35 -0.18 -1.00 0.06
C LYS A 35 1.31 -1.18 0.36
N GLU A 36 2.06 -1.76 -0.58
CA GLU A 36 3.51 -1.94 -0.44
C GLU A 36 4.26 -0.59 -0.38
N ASP A 37 3.78 0.43 -1.09
CA ASP A 37 4.34 1.79 -1.04
C ASP A 37 4.15 2.42 0.35
N LEU A 38 2.96 2.24 0.94
CA LEU A 38 2.65 2.70 2.30
C LEU A 38 3.41 1.91 3.38
N GLU A 39 3.55 0.59 3.23
CA GLU A 39 4.29 -0.28 4.15
C GLU A 39 5.79 0.03 4.17
N ARG A 40 6.35 0.48 3.04
CA ARG A 40 7.75 0.93 2.95
C ARG A 40 7.97 2.36 3.44
N GLY A 41 6.91 3.18 3.44
CA GLY A 41 6.94 4.54 3.96
C GLY A 41 6.71 4.61 5.47
N GLU A 42 6.47 5.83 5.96
CA GLU A 42 6.17 6.09 7.38
C GLU A 42 4.71 5.80 7.75
N HIS A 43 3.84 5.55 6.77
CA HIS A 43 2.40 5.45 6.95
C HIS A 43 1.92 4.01 6.87
N LYS A 44 2.06 3.27 7.97
CA LYS A 44 1.61 1.87 8.04
C LYS A 44 0.10 1.77 7.76
N PRO A 45 -0.31 0.98 6.75
CA PRO A 45 -1.73 0.78 6.45
C PRO A 45 -2.44 0.09 7.61
N LEU A 46 -3.71 0.44 7.82
CA LEU A 46 -4.54 -0.28 8.78
C LEU A 46 -4.72 -1.73 8.36
N ASN A 47 -4.84 -2.60 9.37
CA ASN A 47 -5.31 -3.94 9.12
C ASN A 47 -6.80 -3.89 8.72
N ILE A 48 -7.08 -4.20 7.44
CA ILE A 48 -8.44 -4.29 6.90
C ILE A 48 -9.26 -5.38 7.61
N LYS A 49 -8.61 -6.42 8.12
CA LYS A 49 -9.21 -7.48 8.94
C LYS A 49 -9.04 -7.22 10.46
N GLY A 50 -8.58 -6.03 10.83
CA GLY A 50 -8.32 -5.65 12.20
C GLY A 50 -9.59 -5.30 12.98
N ASP A 51 -9.38 -4.84 14.21
CA ASP A 51 -10.45 -4.54 15.16
C ASP A 51 -11.43 -3.46 14.68
N ASP A 52 -12.73 -3.69 14.92
CA ASP A 52 -13.81 -2.80 14.48
C ASP A 52 -13.80 -1.44 15.22
N ALA A 53 -13.23 -1.33 16.42
CA ALA A 53 -13.21 -0.07 17.17
C ALA A 53 -12.28 0.97 16.52
N SER A 54 -11.13 0.53 16.01
CA SER A 54 -10.20 1.38 15.23
C SER A 54 -10.87 1.95 13.98
N TRP A 55 -11.64 1.12 13.29
CA TRP A 55 -12.36 1.53 12.09
C TRP A 55 -13.58 2.40 12.41
N LYS A 56 -14.26 2.15 13.54
CA LYS A 56 -15.36 2.99 14.02
C LYS A 56 -14.89 4.42 14.24
N ALA A 57 -13.78 4.62 14.96
CA ALA A 57 -13.22 5.95 15.20
C ALA A 57 -12.87 6.70 13.89
N LEU A 58 -12.34 5.99 12.89
CA LEU A 58 -12.08 6.58 11.56
C LEU A 58 -13.36 6.96 10.83
N VAL A 59 -14.40 6.14 10.92
CA VAL A 59 -15.69 6.41 10.28
C VAL A 59 -16.39 7.60 10.94
N ASP A 60 -16.40 7.66 12.27
CA ASP A 60 -16.96 8.78 13.01
C ASP A 60 -16.23 10.07 12.63
N LYS A 61 -14.89 10.02 12.52
CA LYS A 61 -14.08 11.14 12.03
C LYS A 61 -14.37 11.48 10.57
N TYR A 62 -14.57 10.49 9.71
CA TYR A 62 -14.91 10.69 8.29
C TYR A 62 -16.26 11.38 8.10
N ILE A 63 -17.24 11.05 8.95
CA ILE A 63 -18.56 11.67 8.94
C ILE A 63 -18.46 13.10 9.48
N ALA A 64 -17.75 13.28 10.60
CA ALA A 64 -17.60 14.57 11.28
C ALA A 64 -16.69 15.57 10.54
N ASP A 65 -15.76 15.12 9.69
CA ASP A 65 -14.86 16.00 8.95
C ASP A 65 -15.65 16.84 7.93
N PRO A 66 -15.67 18.18 8.06
CA PRO A 66 -16.43 19.05 7.17
C PRO A 66 -15.79 19.25 5.78
N GLN A 67 -14.80 18.44 5.37
CA GLN A 67 -13.96 18.63 4.16
C GLN A 67 -13.15 19.94 4.15
N THR A 68 -13.25 20.77 5.19
CA THR A 68 -12.65 22.11 5.25
C THR A 68 -11.30 22.16 5.98
N GLY A 69 -10.88 21.05 6.62
CA GLY A 69 -9.64 20.96 7.41
C GLY A 69 -8.38 20.53 6.64
N GLY A 70 -8.43 20.46 5.31
CA GLY A 70 -7.29 20.06 4.47
C GLY A 70 -7.14 18.55 4.25
N VAL A 71 -7.96 17.72 4.90
CA VAL A 71 -8.06 16.27 4.63
C VAL A 71 -9.29 16.03 3.76
N GLY A 72 -9.09 15.91 2.45
CA GLY A 72 -10.18 15.59 1.52
C GLY A 72 -10.78 14.21 1.81
N LYS A 73 -12.12 14.12 1.78
CA LYS A 73 -12.84 12.82 1.74
C LYS A 73 -12.44 12.03 0.50
N ILE A 74 -12.46 10.71 0.61
CA ILE A 74 -12.14 9.83 -0.51
C ILE A 74 -13.16 10.08 -1.62
N LYS A 75 -12.67 10.32 -2.84
CA LYS A 75 -13.54 10.58 -3.99
C LYS A 75 -14.54 9.43 -4.17
N ASN A 76 -15.83 9.78 -4.33
CA ASN A 76 -16.95 8.86 -4.49
C ASN A 76 -17.27 7.95 -3.28
N LEU A 77 -16.73 8.24 -2.09
CA LEU A 77 -17.14 7.57 -0.85
C LEU A 77 -17.99 8.53 -0.02
N ASN A 78 -19.29 8.26 0.05
CA ASN A 78 -20.22 8.96 0.93
C ASN A 78 -20.67 8.00 2.03
N ILE A 79 -20.13 8.18 3.23
CA ILE A 79 -20.57 7.46 4.42
C ILE A 79 -21.54 8.36 5.16
N VAL A 80 -22.76 7.89 5.35
CA VAL A 80 -23.80 8.57 6.11
C VAL A 80 -23.84 7.98 7.51
N ALA A 81 -24.09 8.82 8.52
CA ALA A 81 -24.34 8.34 9.87
C ALA A 81 -25.55 7.38 9.89
N PRO A 82 -25.49 6.25 10.61
CA PRO A 82 -26.60 5.34 10.72
C PRO A 82 -27.74 5.98 11.51
N THR A 83 -28.98 5.64 11.11
CA THR A 83 -30.19 6.01 11.81
C THR A 83 -30.96 4.71 12.10
N PRO A 84 -31.01 4.23 13.36
CA PRO A 84 -30.52 4.84 14.60
C PRO A 84 -28.98 4.81 14.77
N PRO A 85 -28.41 5.75 15.55
CA PRO A 85 -26.97 5.98 15.69
C PRO A 85 -26.16 4.81 16.29
N GLU A 86 -26.84 3.85 16.92
CA GLU A 86 -26.21 2.71 17.61
C GLU A 86 -26.19 1.42 16.78
N THR A 87 -26.16 1.53 15.45
CA THR A 87 -26.08 0.33 14.60
C THR A 87 -24.68 -0.29 14.74
N GLN A 88 -24.59 -1.51 15.30
CA GLN A 88 -23.35 -2.28 15.39
C GLN A 88 -23.38 -3.53 14.49
N PRO A 89 -22.33 -3.77 13.67
CA PRO A 89 -21.22 -2.86 13.38
C PRO A 89 -21.69 -1.66 12.51
N HIS A 90 -21.05 -0.50 12.69
CA HIS A 90 -21.39 0.72 11.95
C HIS A 90 -21.28 0.46 10.43
N PRO A 91 -22.33 0.68 9.61
CA PRO A 91 -22.33 0.30 8.18
C PRO A 91 -21.20 0.96 7.38
N GLY A 92 -20.81 2.17 7.78
CA GLY A 92 -19.63 2.88 7.27
C GLY A 92 -18.28 2.17 7.46
N ILE A 93 -18.13 1.26 8.43
CA ILE A 93 -16.87 0.50 8.64
C ILE A 93 -16.58 -0.36 7.41
N LYS A 94 -17.59 -1.10 6.93
CA LYS A 94 -17.45 -1.92 5.73
C LYS A 94 -17.16 -1.05 4.50
N GLN A 95 -17.88 0.06 4.34
CA GLN A 95 -17.68 0.97 3.20
C GLN A 95 -16.26 1.55 3.17
N LEU A 96 -15.75 2.00 4.32
CA LEU A 96 -14.41 2.55 4.43
C LEU A 96 -13.34 1.47 4.19
N ARG A 97 -13.51 0.26 4.75
CA ARG A 97 -12.63 -0.90 4.52
C ARG A 97 -12.56 -1.28 3.05
N ASP A 98 -13.72 -1.47 2.41
CA ASP A 98 -13.81 -1.85 1.00
C ASP A 98 -13.14 -0.79 0.10
N GLN A 99 -13.30 0.50 0.44
CA GLN A 99 -12.67 1.57 -0.30
C GLN A 99 -11.15 1.62 -0.08
N CYS A 100 -10.68 1.43 1.15
CA CYS A 100 -9.26 1.30 1.44
C CYS A 100 -8.62 0.11 0.72
N GLU A 101 -9.32 -1.03 0.64
CA GLU A 101 -8.84 -2.20 -0.12
C GLU A 101 -8.69 -1.89 -1.61
N LYS A 102 -9.63 -1.14 -2.20
CA LYS A 102 -9.54 -0.69 -3.60
C LYS A 102 -8.35 0.24 -3.81
N LEU A 103 -8.14 1.19 -2.90
CA LEU A 103 -7.00 2.11 -2.95
C LEU A 103 -5.67 1.35 -2.87
N PHE A 104 -5.57 0.39 -1.96
CA PHE A 104 -4.38 -0.45 -1.77
C PHE A 104 -4.00 -1.28 -2.99
N LYS A 105 -4.96 -1.63 -3.85
CA LYS A 105 -4.72 -2.36 -5.11
C LYS A 105 -4.23 -1.47 -6.25
N LYS A 106 -4.34 -0.15 -6.14
CA LYS A 106 -3.86 0.78 -7.17
C LYS A 106 -2.34 0.71 -7.29
N THR A 107 -1.88 0.90 -8.51
CA THR A 107 -0.47 0.83 -8.92
C THR A 107 -0.01 2.21 -9.37
N ASN A 108 1.30 2.44 -9.40
CA ASN A 108 1.87 3.70 -9.88
C ASN A 108 1.57 4.01 -11.37
N LYS A 109 0.96 3.06 -12.10
CA LYS A 109 0.49 3.22 -13.48
C LYS A 109 -0.93 3.80 -13.56
N ASP A 110 -1.68 3.79 -12.46
CA ASP A 110 -3.01 4.36 -12.39
C ASP A 110 -2.95 5.90 -12.46
N LYS A 111 -3.78 6.51 -13.31
CA LYS A 111 -3.79 7.97 -13.54
C LYS A 111 -4.05 8.78 -12.27
N ASP A 112 -4.76 8.19 -11.31
CA ASP A 112 -5.14 8.78 -10.03
C ASP A 112 -4.31 8.23 -8.86
N TYR A 113 -3.18 7.58 -9.11
CA TYR A 113 -2.34 6.99 -8.06
C TYR A 113 -1.93 7.98 -6.97
N GLN A 114 -1.53 9.20 -7.33
CA GLN A 114 -1.12 10.22 -6.36
C GLN A 114 -2.28 10.64 -5.45
N GLN A 115 -3.48 10.82 -6.02
CA GLN A 115 -4.66 11.10 -5.21
C GLN A 115 -5.03 9.91 -4.33
N ALA A 116 -4.97 8.69 -4.87
CA ALA A 116 -5.22 7.48 -4.10
C ALA A 116 -4.24 7.31 -2.93
N LYS A 117 -2.98 7.72 -3.11
CA LYS A 117 -1.96 7.75 -2.05
C LYS A 117 -2.31 8.75 -0.96
N ILE A 118 -2.76 9.95 -1.31
CA ILE A 118 -3.23 10.96 -0.35
C ILE A 118 -4.44 10.44 0.42
N ASP A 119 -5.44 9.94 -0.30
CA ASP A 119 -6.69 9.39 0.26
C ASP A 119 -6.39 8.22 1.21
N ALA A 120 -5.54 7.29 0.80
CA ALA A 120 -5.16 6.14 1.62
C ALA A 120 -4.33 6.55 2.84
N THR A 121 -3.39 7.50 2.67
CA THR A 121 -2.60 8.01 3.80
C THR A 121 -3.49 8.66 4.84
N ASN A 122 -4.52 9.40 4.40
CA ASN A 122 -5.41 10.10 5.30
C ASN A 122 -6.40 9.15 5.99
N TRP A 123 -7.00 8.21 5.27
CA TRP A 123 -8.15 7.46 5.78
C TRP A 123 -7.91 5.97 6.02
N CYS A 124 -6.82 5.42 5.47
CA CYS A 124 -6.52 3.99 5.50
C CYS A 124 -5.24 3.67 6.29
N THR A 125 -4.68 4.63 7.04
CA THR A 125 -3.49 4.45 7.87
C THR A 125 -3.75 4.88 9.31
N ASN A 126 -2.91 4.41 10.23
CA ASN A 126 -3.05 4.71 11.66
C ASN A 126 -2.84 6.19 12.01
N LYS A 127 -2.43 7.02 11.03
CA LYS A 127 -2.18 8.46 11.18
C LYS A 127 -3.35 9.19 11.82
N ASN A 128 -4.59 8.81 11.46
CA ASN A 128 -5.80 9.51 11.92
C ASN A 128 -6.53 8.85 13.09
N ILE A 129 -6.06 7.68 13.55
CA ILE A 129 -6.60 7.00 14.74
C ILE A 129 -6.05 7.63 16.03
N SER A 130 -4.81 8.15 15.99
CA SER A 130 -4.10 8.58 17.19
C SER A 130 -4.36 10.03 17.60
N VAL A 131 -5.37 10.71 17.05
CA VAL A 131 -5.74 12.07 17.49
C VAL A 131 -6.84 11.99 18.54
N THR A 132 -6.52 11.37 19.67
CA THR A 132 -7.23 11.57 20.95
C THR A 132 -6.29 11.08 22.06
N ALA A 133 -5.42 11.98 22.51
CA ALA A 133 -4.82 11.92 23.84
C ALA A 133 -5.37 13.12 24.62
#